data_AF-A0A0E0EKW8-F1
#
_entry.id   AF-A0A0E0EKW8-F1
#
_cell.length_a   1.000
_cell.length_b   1.000
_cell.length_c   1.000
_cell.angle_alpha   90.00
_cell.angle_beta   90.00
_cell.angle_gamma   90.00
#
_symmetry.space_group_name_H-M   'P 1'
#
loop_
_entity.id
_entity.type
_entity.pdbx_description
1 polymer ?
#
loop_
_entity_poly.entity_id
_entity_poly.type
_entity_poly.pdbx_seq_one_letter_code
_entity_poly.pdbx_strand_id
1 'polypeptide(L)'
;MVPAAAADRRNQTVVGSCTAICPPSTSDNSTIGAADDDVCSGIGCCQTNIMLGYPSYLIQMKVLEGAHLPILFVYMIDQGFNFSMDVFFGKHPRGLPSSLDWIISNSTSTCPRNASAPECRSAHSSCRDSVASAHQGYRCECSHDIDECSSPDIYPCYGNCKNKPGGYDCDCLEGFKGNATLLKGCEGI
;
A
#
# COMPACT_ATOMS: atom_id res chain seq x y z
N MET A 1 21.37 -6.19 -19.17
CA MET A 1 21.24 -6.27 -17.70
C MET A 1 20.62 -4.97 -17.20
N VAL A 2 19.74 -5.04 -16.21
CA VAL A 2 19.05 -3.89 -15.60
C VAL A 2 19.15 -3.98 -14.08
N PRO A 3 20.15 -3.34 -13.47
CA PRO A 3 20.17 -3.11 -12.04
C PRO A 3 19.08 -2.12 -11.62
N ALA A 4 18.46 -2.42 -10.47
CA ALA A 4 17.56 -1.55 -9.75
C ALA A 4 18.04 -1.42 -8.29
N ALA A 5 17.97 -0.22 -7.74
CA ALA A 5 18.33 0.04 -6.35
C ALA A 5 17.30 0.95 -5.68
N ALA A 6 17.00 0.65 -4.44
CA ALA A 6 16.30 1.53 -3.52
C ALA A 6 17.31 2.19 -2.59
N ALA A 7 17.25 3.51 -2.49
CA ALA A 7 18.08 4.30 -1.60
C ALA A 7 17.22 5.14 -0.65
N ASP A 8 17.73 5.41 0.55
CA ASP A 8 17.15 6.44 1.41
C ASP A 8 17.18 7.80 0.70
N ARG A 9 16.03 8.47 0.62
CA ARG A 9 15.93 9.76 -0.06
C ARG A 9 16.73 10.86 0.63
N ARG A 10 16.96 10.79 1.94
CA ARG A 10 17.65 11.85 2.69
C ARG A 10 19.16 11.85 2.43
N ASN A 11 19.80 10.68 2.56
CA ASN A 11 21.26 10.55 2.47
C ASN A 11 21.76 9.75 1.26
N GLN A 12 20.86 9.33 0.36
CA GLN A 12 21.17 8.51 -0.83
C GLN A 12 21.89 7.19 -0.52
N THR A 13 21.76 6.68 0.71
CA THR A 13 22.35 5.40 1.11
C THR A 13 21.54 4.27 0.48
N VAL A 14 22.21 3.33 -0.22
CA VAL A 14 21.54 2.17 -0.81
C VAL A 14 21.10 1.22 0.30
N VAL A 15 19.80 0.91 0.31
CA VAL A 15 19.18 0.04 1.33
C VAL A 15 18.70 -1.29 0.74
N GLY A 16 18.55 -1.36 -0.57
CA GLY A 16 18.24 -2.60 -1.28
C GLY A 16 18.61 -2.49 -2.74
N SER A 17 18.99 -3.61 -3.36
CA SER A 17 19.26 -3.66 -4.79
C SER A 17 19.01 -5.04 -5.35
N CYS A 18 18.62 -5.09 -6.61
CA CYS A 18 18.52 -6.33 -7.36
C CYS A 18 18.92 -6.07 -8.81
N THR A 19 19.17 -7.13 -9.57
CA THR A 19 19.43 -6.98 -10.99
C THR A 19 18.76 -8.07 -11.80
N ALA A 20 18.09 -7.66 -12.88
CA ALA A 20 17.53 -8.56 -13.87
C ALA A 20 18.43 -8.61 -15.12
N ILE A 21 18.54 -9.78 -15.71
CA ILE A 21 19.23 -10.07 -16.96
C ILE A 21 18.15 -10.45 -17.96
N CYS A 22 18.15 -9.77 -19.10
CA CYS A 22 17.18 -9.98 -20.17
C CYS A 22 18.01 -10.27 -21.43
N PRO A 23 18.41 -11.53 -21.65
CA PRO A 23 19.14 -11.89 -22.85
C PRO A 23 18.25 -11.71 -24.09
N PRO A 24 18.80 -11.31 -25.24
CA PRO A 24 18.05 -11.32 -26.48
C PRO A 24 17.59 -12.74 -26.78
N SER A 25 16.34 -12.89 -27.24
CA SER A 25 15.82 -14.17 -27.72
C SER A 25 16.53 -14.54 -29.02
N THR A 26 17.65 -15.26 -28.92
CA THR A 26 18.21 -15.96 -30.07
C THR A 26 17.31 -17.14 -30.35
N SER A 27 16.84 -17.26 -31.59
CA SER A 27 15.88 -18.27 -32.09
C SER A 27 16.32 -19.74 -31.97
N ASP A 28 17.35 -20.05 -31.19
CA ASP A 28 17.75 -21.40 -30.87
C ASP A 28 17.31 -21.72 -29.45
N ASN A 29 16.76 -22.91 -29.28
CA ASN A 29 16.14 -23.51 -28.09
C ASN A 29 17.04 -23.58 -26.82
N SER A 30 18.06 -22.73 -26.69
CA SER A 30 18.94 -22.61 -25.54
C SER A 30 18.29 -21.76 -24.45
N THR A 31 17.59 -22.43 -23.54
CA THR A 31 17.20 -21.89 -22.24
C THR A 31 18.45 -21.59 -21.41
N ILE A 32 19.02 -20.39 -21.55
CA ILE A 32 19.91 -19.85 -20.52
C ILE A 32 19.00 -19.42 -19.37
N GLY A 33 18.59 -20.40 -18.55
CA GLY A 33 17.69 -20.27 -17.40
C GLY A 33 16.30 -19.77 -17.78
N ALA A 34 15.33 -20.67 -17.91
CA ALA A 34 13.94 -20.24 -17.94
C ALA A 34 13.64 -19.54 -16.60
N ALA A 35 13.12 -18.32 -16.65
CA ALA A 35 12.37 -17.82 -15.52
C ALA A 35 11.19 -18.81 -15.34
N ASP A 36 11.16 -19.45 -14.19
CA ASP A 36 10.11 -20.41 -13.85
C ASP A 36 8.95 -19.64 -13.21
N ASP A 37 7.76 -20.22 -13.29
CA ASP A 37 6.65 -19.69 -12.50
C ASP A 37 7.04 -19.75 -11.00
N ASP A 38 6.57 -18.76 -10.24
CA ASP A 38 6.85 -18.52 -8.82
C ASP A 38 8.30 -18.13 -8.44
N VAL A 39 9.26 -18.12 -9.39
CA VAL A 39 10.66 -17.79 -9.10
C VAL A 39 11.08 -16.49 -9.77
N CYS A 40 11.17 -15.42 -8.97
CA CYS A 40 11.71 -14.15 -9.43
C CYS A 40 13.14 -13.90 -8.99
N SER A 41 14.12 -14.32 -9.81
CA SER A 41 15.54 -14.14 -9.51
C SER A 41 16.42 -14.08 -10.76
N GLY A 42 16.99 -12.91 -11.03
CA GLY A 42 18.10 -12.74 -11.95
C GLY A 42 17.75 -12.74 -13.45
N ILE A 43 16.82 -13.56 -13.93
CA ILE A 43 16.45 -13.62 -15.37
C ILE A 43 15.02 -13.13 -15.53
N GLY A 44 14.82 -12.13 -16.39
CA GLY A 44 13.50 -11.54 -16.68
C GLY A 44 12.88 -10.71 -15.55
N CYS A 45 13.22 -10.99 -14.29
CA CYS A 45 12.82 -10.17 -13.15
C CYS A 45 13.84 -10.28 -12.01
N CYS A 46 13.75 -9.36 -11.06
CA CYS A 46 14.47 -9.43 -9.80
C CYS A 46 13.62 -8.83 -8.69
N GLN A 47 13.77 -9.34 -7.48
CA GLN A 47 13.11 -8.84 -6.29
C GLN A 47 14.14 -8.53 -5.21
N THR A 48 13.82 -7.55 -4.38
CA THR A 48 14.56 -7.23 -3.15
C THR A 48 13.54 -6.86 -2.08
N ASN A 49 13.91 -7.08 -0.83
CA ASN A 49 13.13 -6.61 0.30
C ASN A 49 13.11 -5.07 0.37
N ILE A 50 11.97 -4.52 0.80
CA ILE A 50 11.89 -3.12 1.21
C ILE A 50 12.44 -3.05 2.64
N MET A 51 13.60 -2.43 2.82
CA MET A 51 14.16 -2.22 4.15
C MET A 51 13.31 -1.25 4.93
N LEU A 52 12.64 -1.72 5.97
CA LEU A 52 11.93 -0.86 6.92
C LEU A 52 12.90 0.08 7.63
N GLY A 53 12.41 1.21 8.16
CA GLY A 53 13.27 2.17 8.87
C GLY A 53 13.57 3.44 8.08
N TYR A 54 12.96 3.61 6.89
CA TYR A 54 13.07 4.83 6.10
C TYR A 54 11.68 5.42 5.78
N PRO A 55 11.49 6.75 5.92
CA PRO A 55 10.21 7.40 5.65
C PRO A 55 9.94 7.61 4.15
N SER A 56 10.97 7.48 3.31
CA SER A 56 10.86 7.66 1.86
C SER A 56 12.03 7.00 1.14
N TYR A 57 11.73 6.33 0.03
CA TYR A 57 12.73 5.67 -0.82
C TYR A 57 12.85 6.37 -2.16
N LEU A 58 14.06 6.42 -2.70
CA LEU A 58 14.34 6.74 -4.09
C LEU A 58 14.63 5.43 -4.82
N ILE A 59 13.83 5.12 -5.84
CA ILE A 59 14.10 3.98 -6.72
C ILE A 59 14.82 4.46 -7.96
N GLN A 60 15.96 3.85 -8.23
CA GLN A 60 16.73 4.09 -9.44
C GLN A 60 16.89 2.79 -10.22
N MET A 61 16.74 2.89 -11.53
CA MET A 61 16.99 1.80 -12.46
C MET A 61 17.97 2.27 -13.53
N LYS A 62 18.88 1.39 -13.93
CA LYS A 62 19.83 1.69 -15.00
C LYS A 62 19.79 0.56 -16.03
N VAL A 63 19.51 0.90 -17.28
CA VAL A 63 19.61 -0.03 -18.40
C VAL A 63 21.05 0.01 -18.92
N LEU A 64 21.74 -1.13 -18.89
CA LEU A 64 23.11 -1.24 -19.40
C LEU A 64 23.09 -1.52 -20.92
N GLU A 65 24.13 -1.07 -21.62
CA GLU A 65 24.29 -1.27 -23.07
C GLU A 65 24.21 -2.77 -23.43
N GLY A 66 23.50 -3.08 -24.52
CA GLY A 66 23.24 -4.45 -24.97
C GLY A 66 22.00 -5.12 -24.35
N ALA A 67 21.29 -4.47 -23.41
CA ALA A 67 19.99 -4.93 -22.95
C ALA A 67 18.88 -4.50 -23.94
N HIS A 68 18.16 -5.47 -24.51
CA HIS A 68 17.00 -5.19 -25.35
C HIS A 68 15.71 -5.35 -24.53
N LEU A 69 15.04 -4.23 -24.23
CA LEU A 69 13.81 -4.20 -23.43
C LEU A 69 12.83 -3.18 -24.01
N PRO A 70 11.65 -3.60 -24.51
CA PRO A 70 10.63 -2.65 -24.90
C PRO A 70 9.91 -2.02 -23.68
N ILE A 71 9.88 -2.69 -22.52
CA ILE A 71 9.11 -2.23 -21.35
C ILE A 71 9.76 -2.69 -20.03
N LEU A 72 9.70 -1.83 -19.00
CA LEU A 72 10.22 -2.06 -17.64
C LEU A 72 9.13 -1.75 -16.62
N PHE A 73 8.95 -2.64 -15.64
CA PHE A 73 7.95 -2.49 -14.58
C PHE A 73 8.61 -2.62 -13.21
N VAL A 74 8.13 -1.81 -12.27
CA VAL A 74 8.51 -1.89 -10.86
C VAL A 74 7.23 -2.06 -10.07
N TYR A 75 7.21 -3.09 -9.23
CA TYR A 75 6.10 -3.37 -8.33
C TYR A 75 6.58 -3.25 -6.89
N MET A 76 5.77 -2.60 -6.05
CA MET A 76 5.92 -2.61 -4.59
C MET A 76 4.78 -3.43 -4.01
N ILE A 77 5.11 -4.45 -3.23
CA ILE A 77 4.15 -5.48 -2.82
C ILE A 77 4.47 -5.86 -1.38
N ASP A 78 3.44 -6.00 -0.55
CA ASP A 78 3.57 -6.32 0.87
C ASP A 78 3.68 -7.84 1.12
N GLN A 79 3.04 -8.66 0.28
CA GLN A 79 3.11 -10.12 0.39
C GLN A 79 3.51 -10.79 -0.94
N GLY A 80 4.19 -11.93 -0.80
CA GLY A 80 4.81 -12.69 -1.89
C GLY A 80 4.01 -12.67 -3.18
N PHE A 81 4.58 -12.01 -4.19
CA PHE A 81 4.07 -12.04 -5.54
C PHE A 81 4.64 -13.24 -6.26
N ASN A 82 3.73 -14.12 -6.65
CA ASN A 82 4.03 -15.23 -7.52
C ASN A 82 4.26 -14.68 -8.92
N PHE A 83 5.53 -14.53 -9.28
CA PHE A 83 5.90 -14.17 -10.63
C PHE A 83 5.43 -15.26 -11.58
N SER A 84 4.78 -14.88 -12.69
CA SER A 84 4.46 -15.82 -13.75
C SER A 84 5.04 -15.32 -15.06
N MET A 85 5.41 -16.25 -15.93
CA MET A 85 5.89 -15.93 -17.28
C MET A 85 4.88 -15.13 -18.10
N ASP A 86 3.58 -15.21 -17.79
CA ASP A 86 2.55 -14.35 -18.37
C ASP A 86 2.82 -12.85 -18.15
N VAL A 87 3.41 -12.48 -17.01
CA VAL A 87 3.80 -11.10 -16.68
C VAL A 87 4.97 -10.66 -17.56
N PHE A 88 5.86 -11.59 -17.93
CA PHE A 88 6.96 -11.34 -18.85
C PHE A 88 6.48 -11.15 -20.31
N PHE A 89 5.43 -11.89 -20.72
CA PHE A 89 4.90 -11.85 -22.09
C PHE A 89 3.77 -10.81 -22.33
N GLY A 90 3.46 -9.96 -21.35
CA GLY A 90 2.61 -8.78 -21.58
C GLY A 90 1.32 -8.70 -20.75
N LYS A 91 1.03 -9.66 -19.86
CA LYS A 91 -0.09 -9.54 -18.91
C LYS A 91 0.36 -8.82 -17.64
N HIS A 92 0.33 -7.49 -17.69
CA HIS A 92 0.73 -6.66 -16.55
C HIS A 92 -0.46 -6.33 -15.64
N PRO A 93 -0.38 -6.62 -14.33
CA PRO A 93 -1.39 -6.17 -13.39
C PRO A 93 -1.36 -4.64 -13.29
N ARG A 94 -2.55 -4.01 -13.25
CA ARG A 94 -2.68 -2.54 -13.12
C ARG A 94 -2.25 -2.03 -11.74
N GLY A 95 -2.28 -2.89 -10.73
CA GLY A 95 -1.91 -2.57 -9.36
C GLY A 95 -1.92 -3.86 -8.55
N LEU A 96 -1.03 -3.93 -7.56
CA LEU A 96 -0.91 -5.06 -6.66
C LEU A 96 -1.23 -4.58 -5.24
N PRO A 97 -1.85 -5.43 -4.40
CA PRO A 97 -2.19 -5.04 -3.04
C PRO A 97 -0.91 -4.76 -2.25
N SER A 98 -0.91 -3.63 -1.55
CA SER A 98 0.17 -3.23 -0.67
C SER A 98 -0.42 -2.55 0.55
N SER A 99 -0.05 -3.04 1.74
CA SER A 99 -0.31 -2.36 3.01
C SER A 99 0.98 -1.70 3.48
N LEU A 100 0.88 -0.42 3.83
CA LEU A 100 1.94 0.27 4.55
C LEU A 100 1.46 0.48 5.98
N ASP A 101 2.18 -0.09 6.94
CA ASP A 101 2.01 0.30 8.33
C ASP A 101 2.60 1.70 8.53
N TRP A 102 1.93 2.52 9.32
CA TRP A 102 2.32 3.90 9.54
C TRP A 102 2.38 4.20 11.03
N ILE A 103 3.27 5.13 11.38
CA ILE A 103 3.45 5.60 12.74
C ILE A 103 3.45 7.11 12.77
N ILE A 104 3.06 7.65 13.92
CA ILE A 104 3.27 9.04 14.31
C ILE A 104 4.64 9.09 14.98
N SER A 105 5.62 9.58 14.23
CA SER A 105 6.98 9.81 14.71
C SER A 105 7.12 11.26 15.18
N ASN A 106 6.62 11.56 16.39
CA ASN A 106 6.86 12.85 17.07
C ASN A 106 8.14 12.78 17.93
N SER A 107 8.58 13.90 18.52
CA SER A 107 9.82 14.04 19.30
C SER A 107 9.96 13.05 20.47
N THR A 108 8.86 12.54 21.02
CA THR A 108 8.89 11.60 22.14
C THR A 108 9.03 10.14 21.71
N SER A 109 8.83 9.81 20.42
CA SER A 109 8.92 8.45 19.86
C SER A 109 8.07 7.36 20.55
N THR A 110 7.30 7.73 21.57
CA THR A 110 6.44 6.87 22.37
C THR A 110 5.12 7.59 22.65
N CYS A 111 4.09 6.80 22.90
CA CYS A 111 2.80 7.25 23.36
C CYS A 111 2.91 8.11 24.62
N PRO A 112 2.35 9.33 24.59
CA PRO A 112 2.23 10.14 25.79
C PRO A 112 1.39 9.40 26.86
N ARG A 113 2.01 9.04 28.00
CA ARG A 113 1.30 8.37 29.12
C ARG A 113 0.52 9.33 30.00
N ASN A 114 0.96 10.58 30.08
CA ASN A 114 0.43 11.61 30.99
C ASN A 114 -0.43 12.68 30.29
N ALA A 115 -0.52 12.64 28.96
CA ALA A 115 -1.34 13.54 28.16
C ALA A 115 -2.08 12.69 27.12
N SER A 116 -3.28 13.10 26.70
CA SER A 116 -3.91 12.50 25.52
C SER A 116 -2.96 12.71 24.34
N ALA A 117 -2.67 11.66 23.55
CA ALA A 117 -1.97 11.84 22.27
C ALA A 117 -2.83 12.77 21.40
N PRO A 118 -2.45 14.05 21.20
CA PRO A 118 -3.34 15.02 20.58
C PRO A 118 -3.63 14.69 19.12
N GLU A 119 -2.76 13.91 18.48
CA GLU A 119 -2.96 13.37 17.14
C GLU A 119 -4.06 12.30 17.10
N CYS A 120 -4.28 11.59 18.22
CA CYS A 120 -5.43 10.69 18.41
C CYS A 120 -6.64 11.51 18.87
N ARG A 121 -7.24 12.22 17.90
CA ARG A 121 -8.30 13.23 18.12
C ARG A 121 -9.61 12.68 18.68
N SER A 122 -9.90 11.39 18.49
CA SER A 122 -11.16 10.80 18.91
C SER A 122 -11.13 10.44 20.39
N ALA A 123 -12.24 10.67 21.10
CA ALA A 123 -12.42 10.16 22.45
C ALA A 123 -12.49 8.62 22.51
N HIS A 124 -12.70 7.97 21.35
CA HIS A 124 -12.73 6.53 21.17
C HIS A 124 -11.46 5.98 20.51
N SER A 125 -10.38 6.77 20.47
CA SER A 125 -9.07 6.28 20.09
C SER A 125 -8.07 6.43 21.23
N SER A 126 -7.21 5.42 21.36
CA SER A 126 -6.14 5.38 22.33
C SER A 126 -4.81 5.29 21.60
N CYS A 127 -3.79 5.87 22.20
CA CYS A 127 -2.44 5.75 21.67
C CYS A 127 -1.88 4.37 21.99
N ARG A 128 -1.27 3.72 21.00
CA ARG A 128 -0.49 2.49 21.20
C ARG A 128 0.89 2.60 20.58
N ASP A 129 1.91 2.31 21.39
CA ASP A 129 3.30 2.24 20.94
C ASP A 129 3.44 1.24 19.80
N SER A 130 4.16 1.65 18.76
CA SER A 130 4.49 0.76 17.66
C SER A 130 5.53 -0.27 18.12
N VAL A 131 5.31 -1.52 17.72
CA VAL A 131 6.25 -2.63 17.94
C VAL A 131 7.24 -2.79 16.79
N ALA A 132 7.16 -1.94 15.77
CA ALA A 132 8.06 -2.02 14.62
C ALA A 132 9.50 -1.69 15.05
N SER A 133 10.39 -2.67 14.99
CA SER A 133 11.80 -2.53 15.39
C SER A 133 12.57 -1.52 14.54
N ALA A 134 12.06 -1.17 13.35
CA ALA A 134 12.71 -0.27 12.42
C ALA A 134 12.46 1.22 12.71
N HIS A 135 11.39 1.56 13.44
CA HIS A 135 11.07 2.94 13.79
C HIS A 135 10.36 3.02 15.15
N GLN A 136 10.76 4.00 15.96
CA GLN A 136 10.07 4.30 17.21
C GLN A 136 8.96 5.32 16.96
N GLY A 137 7.76 5.01 17.42
CA GLY A 137 6.60 5.90 17.32
C GLY A 137 5.37 5.19 17.86
N TYR A 138 4.21 5.75 17.56
CA TYR A 138 2.93 5.19 17.99
C TYR A 138 1.87 5.32 16.90
N ARG A 139 0.78 4.59 17.07
CA ARG A 139 -0.43 4.72 16.25
C ARG A 139 -1.64 4.96 17.14
N CYS A 140 -2.71 5.46 16.54
CA CYS A 140 -4.00 5.54 17.20
C CYS A 140 -4.77 4.24 16.95
N GLU A 141 -5.18 3.56 18.01
CA GLU A 141 -6.02 2.37 17.97
C GLU A 141 -7.42 2.75 18.44
N CYS A 142 -8.42 2.49 17.59
CA CYS A 142 -9.82 2.70 17.95
C CYS A 142 -10.26 1.63 18.95
N SER A 143 -10.84 2.05 20.07
CA SER A 143 -11.29 1.13 21.12
C SER A 143 -12.59 0.42 20.72
N HIS A 144 -13.51 1.17 20.10
CA HIS A 144 -14.83 0.70 19.71
C HIS A 144 -15.28 1.43 18.44
N ASP A 145 -16.14 0.76 17.70
CA ASP A 145 -16.87 1.36 16.58
C ASP A 145 -17.82 2.45 17.09
N ILE A 146 -17.90 3.57 16.38
CA ILE A 146 -18.82 4.66 16.69
C ILE A 146 -20.11 4.37 15.95
N ASP A 147 -21.23 4.24 16.65
CA ASP A 147 -22.53 4.13 15.98
C ASP A 147 -22.96 5.50 15.44
N GLU A 148 -22.63 5.79 14.18
CA GLU A 148 -22.97 7.06 13.55
C GLU A 148 -24.49 7.27 13.43
N CYS A 149 -25.27 6.18 13.35
CA CYS A 149 -26.73 6.24 13.27
C CYS A 149 -27.38 6.70 14.58
N SER A 150 -26.68 6.56 15.70
CA SER A 150 -27.09 7.10 17.00
C SER A 150 -26.81 8.60 17.15
N SER A 151 -26.15 9.25 16.19
CA SER A 151 -25.79 10.68 16.23
C SER A 151 -26.01 11.41 14.89
N PRO A 152 -27.26 11.51 14.41
CA PRO A 152 -27.59 12.07 13.08
C PRO A 152 -27.25 13.57 12.92
N ASP A 153 -27.08 14.31 14.03
CA ASP A 153 -26.66 15.72 14.00
C ASP A 153 -25.19 15.89 13.61
N ILE A 154 -24.35 14.88 13.88
CA ILE A 154 -22.91 14.89 13.59
C ILE A 154 -22.63 14.09 12.30
N TYR A 155 -23.40 13.04 12.06
CA TYR A 155 -23.26 12.13 10.92
C TYR A 155 -24.57 12.14 10.09
N PRO A 156 -24.69 13.06 9.11
CA PRO A 156 -25.94 13.26 8.40
C PRO A 156 -26.37 12.03 7.60
N CYS A 157 -27.54 11.49 7.94
CA CYS A 157 -28.24 10.49 7.14
C CYS A 157 -29.73 10.78 7.13
N TYR A 158 -30.30 11.01 5.95
CA TYR A 158 -31.70 11.34 5.73
C TYR A 158 -32.50 10.17 5.15
N GLY A 159 -31.97 8.95 5.29
CA GLY A 159 -32.57 7.71 4.81
C GLY A 159 -32.45 6.58 5.83
N ASN A 160 -32.33 5.35 5.35
CA ASN A 160 -32.09 4.19 6.20
C ASN A 160 -30.61 4.11 6.58
N CYS A 161 -30.30 4.42 7.84
CA CYS A 161 -28.96 4.36 8.38
C CYS A 161 -28.66 2.96 8.94
N LYS A 162 -27.50 2.40 8.60
CA LYS A 162 -26.99 1.13 9.14
C LYS A 162 -25.55 1.28 9.59
N ASN A 163 -25.32 1.16 10.89
CA ASN A 163 -23.97 1.17 11.44
C ASN A 163 -23.17 -0.07 11.00
N LYS A 164 -21.87 0.09 10.76
CA LYS A 164 -20.94 -1.01 10.44
C LYS A 164 -19.56 -0.76 11.06
N PRO A 165 -18.78 -1.81 11.35
CA PRO A 165 -17.41 -1.59 11.84
C PRO A 165 -16.58 -0.69 10.90
N GLY A 166 -16.17 0.48 11.42
CA GLY A 166 -15.40 1.49 10.70
C GLY A 166 -16.21 2.52 9.92
N GLY A 167 -17.54 2.57 10.04
CA GLY A 167 -18.39 3.59 9.44
C GLY A 167 -19.89 3.25 9.42
N TYR A 168 -20.65 3.86 8.51
CA TYR A 168 -22.07 3.55 8.35
C TYR A 168 -22.49 3.55 6.87
N ASP A 169 -23.57 2.83 6.57
CA ASP A 169 -24.28 2.94 5.31
C ASP A 169 -25.49 3.84 5.48
N CYS A 170 -25.74 4.68 4.48
CA CYS A 170 -26.89 5.57 4.45
C CYS A 170 -27.55 5.48 3.08
N ASP A 171 -28.69 4.78 3.03
CA ASP A 171 -29.41 4.50 1.80
C ASP A 171 -30.72 5.27 1.75
N CYS A 172 -31.17 5.66 0.56
CA CYS A 172 -32.53 6.20 0.41
C CYS A 172 -33.57 5.15 0.81
N LEU A 173 -34.72 5.61 1.31
CA LEU A 173 -35.86 4.74 1.59
C LEU A 173 -36.36 4.06 0.30
N GLU A 174 -37.07 2.94 0.45
CA GLU A 174 -37.65 2.24 -0.69
C GLU A 174 -38.52 3.18 -1.55
N GLY A 175 -38.37 3.08 -2.87
CA GLY A 175 -39.05 3.98 -3.82
C GLY A 175 -38.34 5.31 -4.07
N PHE A 176 -37.17 5.56 -3.45
CA PHE A 176 -36.35 6.74 -3.68
C PHE A 176 -34.93 6.39 -4.13
N LYS A 177 -34.30 7.27 -4.90
CA LYS A 177 -32.89 7.19 -5.33
C LYS A 177 -32.20 8.53 -5.19
N GLY A 178 -30.89 8.52 -4.99
CA GLY A 178 -30.09 9.73 -4.86
C GLY A 178 -29.08 9.62 -3.73
N ASN A 179 -28.66 10.76 -3.18
CA ASN A 179 -27.69 10.81 -2.10
C ASN A 179 -28.38 11.05 -0.75
N ALA A 180 -28.48 9.99 0.06
CA ALA A 180 -29.14 10.04 1.37
C ALA A 180 -28.36 10.81 2.45
N THR A 181 -27.11 11.20 2.20
CA THR A 181 -26.32 12.05 3.14
C THR A 181 -26.64 13.54 2.99
N LEU A 182 -27.36 13.93 1.93
CA LEU A 182 -27.77 15.31 1.68
C LEU A 182 -29.25 15.52 2.02
N LEU A 183 -29.54 16.65 2.65
CA LEU A 183 -30.93 17.05 2.93
C LEU A 183 -31.67 17.19 1.59
N LYS A 184 -32.77 16.44 1.42
CA LYS A 184 -33.53 16.32 0.15
C LYS A 184 -32.73 15.73 -1.02
N GLY A 185 -31.66 14.98 -0.75
CA GLY A 185 -30.86 14.33 -1.79
C GLY A 185 -31.46 13.04 -2.36
N CYS A 186 -32.52 12.50 -1.74
CA CYS A 186 -33.29 11.37 -2.25
C CYS A 186 -34.53 11.85 -3.02
N GLU A 187 -34.65 11.42 -4.27
CA GLU A 187 -35.75 11.73 -5.19
C GLU A 187 -36.59 10.48 -5.43
N GLY A 188 -37.91 10.66 -5.54
CA GLY A 188 -38.84 9.55 -5.81
C GLY A 188 -38.62 8.98 -7.22
N ILE A 189 -38.75 7.65 -7.33
CA ILE A 189 -38.67 6.90 -8.59
C ILE A 189 -40.03 6.88 -9.29
#